data_AF-A0A6U3VF79-F1
#
_entry.id   AF-A0A6U3VF79-F1
#
_cell.length_a   1.000
_cell.length_b   1.000
_cell.length_c   1.000
_cell.angle_alpha   90.00
_cell.angle_beta   90.00
_cell.angle_gamma   90.00
#
_symmetry.space_group_name_H-M   'P 1'
#
loop_
_entity.id
_entity.type
_entity.pdbx_description
1 polymer ?
#
loop_
_entity_poly.entity_id
_entity_poly.type
_entity_poly.pdbx_seq_one_letter_code
_entity_poly.pdbx_strand_id
1 'polypeptide(L)'
;FDNEANAYVHEMTTGPELLQAMGDEKLDHLFLAYGTGGTLNGVSKVMKSRSPHTKIHCVEPDNAPMLYSQIETEYPTGEGELSSFKDPHPVWRPHLLQGWAPDWIPSLVDKARSRIDEVCHVGGDVAMATSKTLAQKEGIFTGTSGGGILASALKHAETCSPGTSIIAMLPDTGERYLSTPLFDGIGADMTEEEKEIAASTPSSPPPPVPLPSSTDESVAFVKGNIAKNKIVIWSLEYCEFCWTITNFFDTIGVPYTQINIDAFQYAKDNMGNKYRAALTDLTECATFPQCFIDGEFIGGAADACIKWRKKELQPVFDKAGIKYSHEYEGDPFEFLPKWMSQNPLRSK
;
A
#
# COMPACT_ATOMS: atom_id res chain seq x y z
N PHE A 1 2.18 -25.97 -3.67
CA PHE A 1 1.08 -26.58 -2.90
C PHE A 1 1.45 -27.96 -2.31
N ASP A 2 2.63 -28.46 -2.64
CA ASP A 2 3.15 -29.81 -2.36
C ASP A 2 4.60 -29.82 -1.87
N ASN A 3 5.39 -28.79 -2.20
CA ASN A 3 6.75 -28.62 -1.73
C ASN A 3 6.85 -28.61 -0.19
N GLU A 4 7.49 -29.63 0.38
CA GLU A 4 7.68 -29.81 1.82
C GLU A 4 8.42 -28.65 2.50
N ALA A 5 9.26 -27.90 1.78
CA ALA A 5 9.94 -26.73 2.33
C ALA A 5 8.96 -25.69 2.90
N ASN A 6 7.75 -25.61 2.33
CA ASN A 6 6.67 -24.77 2.81
C ASN A 6 6.17 -25.18 4.20
N ALA A 7 5.95 -26.48 4.45
CA ALA A 7 5.56 -26.94 5.78
C ALA A 7 6.76 -26.92 6.75
N TYR A 8 7.95 -27.25 6.25
CA TYR A 8 9.18 -27.31 7.02
C TYR A 8 9.52 -25.99 7.69
N VAL A 9 9.38 -24.84 7.00
CA VAL A 9 9.67 -23.55 7.64
C VAL A 9 8.78 -23.31 8.87
N HIS A 10 7.49 -23.63 8.78
CA HIS A 10 6.56 -23.48 9.91
C HIS A 10 6.80 -24.51 11.02
N GLU A 11 7.29 -25.71 10.69
CA GLU A 11 7.71 -26.71 11.67
C GLU A 11 8.96 -26.24 12.46
N MET A 12 9.88 -25.54 11.79
CA MET A 12 11.13 -25.09 12.37
C MET A 12 11.04 -23.72 13.07
N THR A 13 10.12 -22.84 12.65
CA THR A 13 10.00 -21.47 13.18
C THR A 13 8.66 -21.23 13.84
N THR A 14 7.58 -21.15 13.07
CA THR A 14 6.26 -20.71 13.55
C THR A 14 5.73 -21.59 14.69
N GLY A 15 5.75 -22.91 14.56
CA GLY A 15 5.28 -23.82 15.61
C GLY A 15 6.04 -23.65 16.94
N PRO A 16 7.38 -23.68 16.93
CA PRO A 16 8.19 -23.39 18.12
C PRO A 16 7.97 -22.00 18.70
N GLU A 17 7.84 -20.96 17.87
CA GLU A 17 7.60 -19.58 18.28
C GLU A 17 6.27 -19.43 19.02
N LEU A 18 5.20 -20.10 18.56
CA LEU A 18 3.91 -20.11 19.27
C LEU A 18 4.04 -20.69 20.67
N LEU A 19 4.72 -21.82 20.82
CA LEU A 19 4.94 -22.43 22.14
C LEU A 19 5.87 -21.59 23.02
N GLN A 20 6.89 -20.96 22.43
CA GLN A 20 7.78 -20.06 23.16
C GLN A 20 7.02 -18.82 23.67
N ALA A 21 6.12 -18.25 22.86
CA ALA A 21 5.31 -17.10 23.24
C ALA A 21 4.34 -17.41 24.40
N MET A 22 3.88 -18.66 24.51
CA MET A 22 3.07 -19.12 25.65
C MET A 22 3.90 -19.28 26.94
N GLY A 23 5.21 -19.46 26.84
CA GLY A 23 6.06 -19.71 28.01
C GLY A 23 5.63 -20.99 28.76
N ASP A 24 5.36 -20.86 30.05
CA ASP A 24 4.87 -21.96 30.90
C ASP A 24 3.34 -22.13 30.83
N GLU A 25 2.63 -21.21 30.16
CA GLU A 25 1.18 -21.30 30.02
C GLU A 25 0.79 -22.43 29.06
N LYS A 26 -0.24 -23.16 29.45
CA LYS A 26 -0.82 -24.20 28.60
C LYS A 26 -1.47 -23.56 27.38
N LEU A 27 -1.36 -24.17 26.20
CA LEU A 27 -2.12 -23.78 25.00
C LEU A 27 -3.28 -24.75 24.77
N ASP A 28 -4.52 -24.33 25.01
CA ASP A 28 -5.70 -25.19 24.84
C ASP A 28 -6.14 -25.28 23.38
N HIS A 29 -6.22 -24.16 22.66
CA HIS A 29 -6.76 -24.12 21.30
C HIS A 29 -5.90 -23.29 20.34
N LEU A 30 -5.67 -23.82 19.15
CA LEU A 30 -5.00 -23.15 18.04
C LEU A 30 -5.95 -23.06 16.85
N PHE A 31 -6.28 -21.84 16.44
CA PHE A 31 -7.09 -21.55 15.25
C PHE A 31 -6.19 -21.06 14.11
N LEU A 32 -6.33 -21.72 12.96
CA LEU A 32 -5.68 -21.35 11.73
C LEU A 32 -6.50 -21.81 10.53
N ALA A 33 -6.21 -21.27 9.36
CA ALA A 33 -6.78 -21.72 8.10
C ALA A 33 -5.69 -22.25 7.18
N TYR A 34 -6.05 -22.58 5.94
CA TYR A 34 -5.09 -23.00 4.93
C TYR A 34 -5.36 -22.33 3.58
N GLY A 35 -4.27 -21.99 2.90
CA GLY A 35 -4.23 -21.83 1.45
C GLY A 35 -3.43 -22.98 0.86
N THR A 36 -2.10 -22.87 0.94
CA THR A 36 -1.20 -23.95 0.50
C THR A 36 -1.11 -25.15 1.45
N GLY A 37 -1.54 -24.98 2.71
CA GLY A 37 -1.39 -25.97 3.78
C GLY A 37 -0.05 -25.96 4.53
N GLY A 38 0.90 -25.09 4.15
CA GLY A 38 2.22 -25.02 4.80
C GLY A 38 2.13 -24.78 6.31
N THR A 39 1.44 -23.71 6.72
CA THR A 39 1.26 -23.36 8.13
C THR A 39 0.54 -24.44 8.91
N LEU A 40 -0.61 -24.90 8.41
CA LEU A 40 -1.38 -26.00 9.02
C LEU A 40 -0.51 -27.25 9.20
N ASN A 41 0.19 -27.69 8.17
CA ASN A 41 0.98 -28.91 8.22
C ASN A 41 2.18 -28.78 9.17
N GLY A 42 2.98 -27.72 9.03
CA GLY A 42 4.17 -27.51 9.84
C GLY A 42 3.85 -27.30 11.32
N VAL A 43 2.93 -26.38 11.63
CA VAL A 43 2.57 -26.08 13.02
C VAL A 43 1.89 -27.29 13.68
N SER A 44 1.01 -28.01 12.97
CA SER A 44 0.33 -29.16 13.57
C SER A 44 1.27 -30.29 13.98
N LYS A 45 2.37 -30.54 13.24
CA LYS A 45 3.41 -31.50 13.66
C LYS A 45 4.06 -31.10 14.99
N VAL A 46 4.35 -29.80 15.14
CA VAL A 46 4.95 -29.26 16.37
C VAL A 46 3.97 -29.36 17.53
N MET A 47 2.71 -28.98 17.33
CA MET A 47 1.67 -29.10 18.35
C MET A 47 1.50 -30.56 18.78
N LYS A 48 1.34 -31.50 17.85
CA LYS A 48 1.15 -32.92 18.22
C LYS A 48 2.37 -33.55 18.89
N SER A 49 3.59 -33.06 18.64
CA SER A 49 4.81 -33.58 19.26
C SER A 49 5.14 -32.92 20.61
N ARG A 50 4.93 -31.60 20.76
CA ARG A 50 5.39 -30.82 21.92
C ARG A 50 4.26 -30.31 22.80
N SER A 51 3.05 -30.19 22.27
CA SER A 51 1.86 -29.74 23.00
C SER A 51 0.64 -30.61 22.61
N PRO A 52 0.68 -31.93 22.86
CA PRO A 52 -0.31 -32.88 22.32
C PRO A 52 -1.74 -32.64 22.82
N HIS A 53 -1.91 -31.86 23.89
CA HIS A 53 -3.21 -31.46 24.43
C HIS A 53 -3.85 -30.30 23.66
N THR A 54 -3.07 -29.52 22.90
CA THR A 54 -3.57 -28.41 22.10
C THR A 54 -4.49 -28.93 21.00
N LYS A 55 -5.72 -28.39 20.98
CA LYS A 55 -6.72 -28.67 19.95
C LYS A 55 -6.51 -27.78 18.74
N ILE A 56 -6.38 -28.40 17.58
CA ILE A 56 -6.15 -27.71 16.32
C ILE A 56 -7.47 -27.55 15.58
N HIS A 57 -7.89 -26.29 15.44
CA HIS A 57 -9.08 -25.88 14.72
C HIS A 57 -8.69 -25.34 13.34
N CYS A 58 -9.19 -25.99 12.29
CA CYS A 58 -8.96 -25.59 10.91
C CYS A 58 -10.19 -24.85 10.38
N VAL A 59 -10.04 -23.57 10.04
CA VAL A 59 -11.16 -22.72 9.61
C VAL A 59 -11.28 -22.71 8.09
N GLU A 60 -12.49 -22.94 7.59
CA GLU A 60 -12.86 -22.88 6.16
C GLU A 60 -13.88 -21.77 5.89
N PRO A 61 -13.96 -21.25 4.65
CA PRO A 61 -15.10 -20.46 4.22
C PRO A 61 -16.38 -21.29 4.31
N ASP A 62 -17.47 -20.71 4.82
CA ASP A 62 -18.77 -21.39 4.89
C ASP A 62 -19.30 -21.82 3.52
N ASN A 63 -18.97 -21.07 2.47
CA ASN A 63 -19.33 -21.32 1.08
C ASN A 63 -18.28 -22.14 0.30
N ALA A 64 -17.17 -22.56 0.93
CA ALA A 64 -16.19 -23.50 0.39
C ALA A 64 -15.70 -24.49 1.48
N PRO A 65 -16.59 -25.36 2.01
CA PRO A 65 -16.28 -26.27 3.12
C PRO A 65 -15.56 -27.55 2.62
N MET A 66 -14.31 -27.41 2.20
CA MET A 66 -13.58 -28.46 1.47
C MET A 66 -13.28 -29.68 2.34
N LEU A 67 -12.61 -29.50 3.47
CA LEU A 67 -12.27 -30.58 4.41
C LEU A 67 -13.52 -31.15 5.06
N TYR A 68 -14.47 -30.29 5.41
CA TYR A 68 -15.75 -30.71 6.01
C TYR A 68 -16.56 -31.62 5.08
N SER A 69 -16.48 -31.43 3.77
CA SER A 69 -17.21 -32.25 2.79
C SER A 69 -16.80 -33.73 2.78
N GLN A 70 -15.61 -34.06 3.30
CA GLN A 70 -14.99 -35.40 3.25
C GLN A 70 -14.76 -35.94 1.83
N ILE A 71 -14.85 -35.08 0.80
CA ILE A 71 -14.51 -35.44 -0.57
C ILE A 71 -12.99 -35.33 -0.73
N GLU A 72 -12.37 -36.39 -1.24
CA GLU A 72 -10.93 -36.44 -1.45
C GLU A 72 -10.56 -35.75 -2.77
N THR A 73 -9.35 -35.20 -2.83
CA THR A 73 -8.77 -34.68 -4.07
C THR A 73 -7.99 -35.79 -4.75
N GLU A 74 -8.29 -36.06 -6.02
CA GLU A 74 -7.46 -36.92 -6.86
C GLU A 74 -6.25 -36.13 -7.37
N TYR A 75 -5.05 -36.58 -6.98
CA TYR A 75 -3.78 -36.02 -7.44
C TYR A 75 -3.29 -36.80 -8.68
N PRO A 76 -2.94 -36.13 -9.78
CA PRO A 76 -2.44 -36.80 -10.96
C PRO A 76 -1.11 -37.52 -10.69
N THR A 77 -0.92 -38.69 -11.29
CA THR A 77 0.23 -39.58 -11.04
C THR A 77 1.26 -39.58 -12.17
N GLY A 78 1.16 -38.65 -13.14
CA GLY A 78 2.04 -38.55 -14.30
C GLY A 78 3.34 -37.77 -14.05
N GLU A 79 4.41 -38.10 -14.79
CA GLU A 79 5.65 -37.31 -14.77
C GLU A 79 5.37 -35.87 -15.26
N GLY A 80 5.71 -34.88 -14.44
CA GLY A 80 5.57 -33.45 -14.78
C GLY A 80 4.33 -32.75 -14.23
N GLU A 81 3.40 -33.47 -13.59
CA GLU A 81 2.13 -32.92 -13.06
C GLU A 81 2.21 -32.48 -11.59
N LEU A 82 3.38 -31.99 -11.15
CA LEU A 82 3.56 -31.44 -9.81
C LEU A 82 2.70 -30.18 -9.66
N SER A 83 1.98 -30.07 -8.54
CA SER A 83 0.98 -29.05 -8.18
C SER A 83 -0.43 -29.13 -8.79
N SER A 84 -0.78 -30.18 -9.53
CA SER A 84 -2.09 -30.30 -10.17
C SER A 84 -3.08 -31.20 -9.41
N PHE A 85 -4.36 -30.97 -9.65
CA PHE A 85 -5.52 -31.77 -9.22
C PHE A 85 -6.28 -32.18 -10.49
N LYS A 86 -6.97 -33.32 -10.46
CA LYS A 86 -7.65 -33.83 -11.66
C LYS A 86 -8.93 -33.07 -11.99
N ASP A 87 -9.80 -32.90 -10.99
CA ASP A 87 -11.10 -32.25 -11.11
C ASP A 87 -11.27 -31.22 -9.98
N PRO A 88 -11.84 -30.04 -10.25
CA PRO A 88 -12.09 -29.05 -9.20
C PRO A 88 -13.07 -29.61 -8.18
N HIS A 89 -12.85 -29.23 -6.94
CA HIS A 89 -13.61 -29.73 -5.81
C HIS A 89 -15.07 -29.27 -5.90
N PRO A 90 -16.05 -30.17 -5.80
CA PRO A 90 -17.44 -29.88 -6.18
C PRO A 90 -18.13 -28.85 -5.26
N VAL A 91 -17.67 -28.73 -4.01
CA VAL A 91 -18.22 -27.78 -3.01
C VAL A 91 -17.51 -26.43 -2.97
N TRP A 92 -16.46 -26.22 -3.77
CA TRP A 92 -15.75 -24.95 -3.77
C TRP A 92 -16.55 -23.85 -4.46
N ARG A 93 -16.59 -22.65 -3.90
CA ARG A 93 -17.13 -21.44 -4.53
C ARG A 93 -16.20 -20.25 -4.26
N PRO A 94 -16.14 -19.24 -5.15
CA PRO A 94 -15.40 -18.01 -4.87
C PRO A 94 -15.85 -17.36 -3.57
N HIS A 95 -14.89 -16.86 -2.78
CA HIS A 95 -15.14 -16.33 -1.43
C HIS A 95 -14.29 -15.11 -1.11
N LEU A 96 -14.67 -14.39 -0.05
CA LEU A 96 -14.03 -13.14 0.38
C LEU A 96 -12.80 -13.34 1.27
N LEU A 97 -12.44 -14.59 1.62
CA LEU A 97 -11.27 -14.91 2.44
C LEU A 97 -10.04 -15.11 1.55
N GLN A 98 -9.47 -14.04 1.02
CA GLN A 98 -8.35 -14.14 0.07
C GLN A 98 -7.17 -14.92 0.66
N GLY A 99 -6.60 -15.82 -0.14
CA GLY A 99 -5.47 -16.67 0.25
C GLY A 99 -5.88 -18.00 0.89
N TRP A 100 -7.17 -18.25 1.14
CA TRP A 100 -7.67 -19.53 1.66
C TRP A 100 -8.15 -20.47 0.57
N ALA A 101 -8.25 -21.75 0.92
CA ALA A 101 -9.05 -22.78 0.26
C ALA A 101 -9.05 -22.68 -1.27
N PRO A 102 -7.99 -23.14 -1.96
CA PRO A 102 -8.05 -23.28 -3.41
C PRO A 102 -9.16 -24.29 -3.80
N ASP A 103 -9.48 -24.40 -5.09
CA ASP A 103 -10.54 -25.27 -5.61
C ASP A 103 -10.16 -26.76 -5.63
N TRP A 104 -9.21 -27.18 -4.80
CA TRP A 104 -8.84 -28.55 -4.48
C TRP A 104 -8.24 -28.58 -3.06
N ILE A 105 -8.06 -29.76 -2.46
CA ILE A 105 -7.36 -29.89 -1.18
C ILE A 105 -5.87 -30.09 -1.48
N PRO A 106 -4.97 -29.15 -1.12
CA PRO A 106 -3.54 -29.31 -1.36
C PRO A 106 -2.96 -30.52 -0.62
N SER A 107 -1.94 -31.16 -1.19
CA SER A 107 -1.33 -32.35 -0.57
C SER A 107 -0.70 -32.08 0.79
N LEU A 108 -0.21 -30.86 1.05
CA LEU A 108 0.26 -30.46 2.38
C LEU A 108 -0.89 -30.38 3.41
N VAL A 109 -2.08 -29.94 3.00
CA VAL A 109 -3.29 -29.95 3.85
C VAL A 109 -3.71 -31.38 4.12
N ASP A 110 -3.72 -32.24 3.10
CA ASP A 110 -4.13 -33.63 3.23
C ASP A 110 -3.21 -34.42 4.18
N LYS A 111 -1.89 -34.18 4.09
CA LYS A 111 -0.89 -34.69 5.05
C LYS A 111 -1.14 -34.24 6.49
N ALA A 112 -1.88 -33.15 6.70
CA ALA A 112 -2.22 -32.60 8.01
C ALA A 112 -3.60 -33.03 8.52
N ARG A 113 -4.43 -33.66 7.68
CA ARG A 113 -5.84 -33.99 7.97
C ARG A 113 -6.01 -34.74 9.29
N SER A 114 -5.18 -35.73 9.57
CA SER A 114 -5.25 -36.54 10.81
C SER A 114 -4.83 -35.80 12.08
N ARG A 115 -4.27 -34.59 11.96
CA ARG A 115 -3.86 -33.75 13.10
C ARG A 115 -4.86 -32.63 13.41
N ILE A 116 -5.88 -32.46 12.59
CA ILE A 116 -6.96 -31.49 12.81
C ILE A 116 -7.94 -32.12 13.81
N ASP A 117 -8.26 -31.41 14.89
CA ASP A 117 -9.25 -31.87 15.86
C ASP A 117 -10.67 -31.44 15.46
N GLU A 118 -10.82 -30.26 14.86
CA GLU A 118 -12.10 -29.70 14.46
C GLU A 118 -11.97 -28.85 13.18
N VAL A 119 -12.98 -28.91 12.31
CA VAL A 119 -13.11 -28.05 11.13
C VAL A 119 -14.22 -27.03 11.40
N CYS A 120 -13.86 -25.76 11.44
CA CYS A 120 -14.76 -24.63 11.70
C CYS A 120 -15.10 -23.89 10.39
N HIS A 121 -16.17 -23.10 10.39
CA HIS A 121 -16.60 -22.34 9.22
C HIS A 121 -16.86 -20.88 9.56
N VAL A 122 -16.59 -19.98 8.61
CA VAL A 122 -16.85 -18.55 8.77
C VAL A 122 -17.30 -17.91 7.46
N GLY A 123 -18.31 -17.04 7.55
CA GLY A 123 -18.78 -16.21 6.46
C GLY A 123 -17.87 -15.00 6.21
N GLY A 124 -17.75 -14.59 4.96
CA GLY A 124 -16.89 -13.46 4.57
C GLY A 124 -17.30 -12.13 5.18
N ASP A 125 -18.59 -11.91 5.38
CA ASP A 125 -19.16 -10.73 6.05
C ASP A 125 -18.73 -10.65 7.52
N VAL A 126 -18.84 -11.76 8.26
CA VAL A 126 -18.38 -11.88 9.65
C VAL A 126 -16.88 -11.66 9.73
N ALA A 127 -16.11 -12.27 8.83
CA ALA A 127 -14.65 -12.11 8.78
C ALA A 127 -14.23 -10.64 8.59
N MET A 128 -14.87 -9.91 7.66
CA MET A 128 -14.61 -8.49 7.44
C MET A 128 -15.02 -7.63 8.64
N ALA A 129 -16.18 -7.90 9.26
CA ALA A 129 -16.63 -7.18 10.44
C ALA A 129 -15.68 -7.36 11.63
N THR A 130 -15.15 -8.57 11.82
CA THR A 130 -14.17 -8.88 12.86
C THR A 130 -12.82 -8.21 12.58
N SER A 131 -12.33 -8.20 11.33
CA SER A 131 -11.12 -7.47 10.95
C SER A 131 -11.23 -5.96 11.27
N LYS A 132 -12.35 -5.33 10.92
CA LYS A 132 -12.63 -3.92 11.26
C LYS A 132 -12.65 -3.68 12.77
N THR A 133 -13.38 -4.55 13.50
CA THR A 133 -13.50 -4.44 14.95
C THR A 133 -12.14 -4.56 15.63
N LEU A 134 -11.29 -5.48 15.16
CA LEU A 134 -9.95 -5.67 15.68
C LEU A 134 -9.09 -4.42 15.50
N ALA A 135 -9.13 -3.80 14.32
CA ALA A 135 -8.41 -2.55 14.07
C ALA A 135 -8.92 -1.40 14.96
N GLN A 136 -10.24 -1.27 15.11
CA GLN A 136 -10.87 -0.18 15.86
C GLN A 136 -10.72 -0.30 17.38
N LYS A 137 -10.71 -1.52 17.92
CA LYS A 137 -10.70 -1.76 19.37
C LYS A 137 -9.32 -2.09 19.93
N GLU A 138 -8.49 -2.80 19.16
CA GLU A 138 -7.20 -3.31 19.62
C GLU A 138 -6.01 -2.72 18.83
N GLY A 139 -6.26 -1.90 17.81
CA GLY A 139 -5.20 -1.30 16.99
C GLY A 139 -4.43 -2.31 16.12
N ILE A 140 -4.96 -3.53 15.93
CA ILE A 140 -4.32 -4.57 15.12
C ILE A 140 -5.00 -4.62 13.74
N PHE A 141 -4.24 -4.26 12.70
CA PHE A 141 -4.76 -4.12 11.35
C PHE A 141 -4.45 -5.34 10.47
N THR A 142 -5.42 -6.24 10.31
CA THR A 142 -5.29 -7.47 9.51
C THR A 142 -6.31 -7.55 8.37
N GLY A 143 -6.03 -8.37 7.36
CA GLY A 143 -6.94 -8.65 6.26
C GLY A 143 -8.18 -9.47 6.64
N THR A 144 -9.03 -9.74 5.64
CA THR A 144 -10.24 -10.57 5.82
C THR A 144 -9.90 -12.00 6.27
N SER A 145 -8.75 -12.54 5.84
CA SER A 145 -8.26 -13.85 6.28
C SER A 145 -8.02 -13.90 7.80
N GLY A 146 -7.28 -12.95 8.37
CA GLY A 146 -7.06 -12.86 9.82
C GLY A 146 -8.35 -12.63 10.58
N GLY A 147 -9.23 -11.77 10.05
CA GLY A 147 -10.56 -11.55 10.60
C GLY A 147 -11.40 -12.84 10.69
N GLY A 148 -11.33 -13.72 9.68
CA GLY A 148 -12.07 -14.99 9.66
C GLY A 148 -11.59 -16.01 10.70
N ILE A 149 -10.26 -16.15 10.87
CA ILE A 149 -9.68 -17.00 11.92
C ILE A 149 -10.07 -16.48 13.30
N LEU A 150 -9.91 -15.16 13.53
CA LEU A 150 -10.26 -14.54 14.81
C LEU A 150 -11.76 -14.67 15.11
N ALA A 151 -12.63 -14.47 14.13
CA ALA A 151 -14.07 -14.63 14.31
C ALA A 151 -14.45 -16.03 14.79
N SER A 152 -13.82 -17.06 14.22
CA SER A 152 -14.03 -18.46 14.61
C SER A 152 -13.52 -18.72 16.03
N ALA A 153 -12.34 -18.20 16.37
CA ALA A 153 -11.76 -18.30 17.70
C ALA A 153 -12.63 -17.62 18.77
N LEU A 154 -13.10 -16.40 18.49
CA LEU A 154 -14.01 -15.66 19.37
C LEU A 154 -15.32 -16.42 19.57
N LYS A 155 -15.87 -16.98 18.49
CA LYS A 155 -17.11 -17.78 18.57
C LYS A 155 -16.94 -19.00 19.46
N HIS A 156 -15.81 -19.70 19.35
CA HIS A 156 -15.49 -20.83 20.22
C HIS A 156 -15.33 -20.40 21.68
N ALA A 157 -14.64 -19.28 21.92
CA ALA A 157 -14.35 -18.72 23.24
C ALA A 157 -15.62 -18.42 24.07
N GLU A 158 -16.75 -18.12 23.42
CA GLU A 158 -18.06 -17.91 24.09
C GLU A 158 -18.48 -19.09 24.98
N THR A 159 -18.01 -20.30 24.68
CA THR A 159 -18.36 -21.54 25.38
C THR A 159 -17.22 -22.12 26.22
N CYS A 160 -16.04 -21.49 26.19
CA CYS A 160 -14.88 -21.94 26.94
C CYS A 160 -14.98 -21.55 28.42
N SER A 161 -14.39 -22.36 29.29
CA SER A 161 -14.24 -22.02 30.71
C SER A 161 -13.24 -20.87 30.89
N PRO A 162 -13.41 -19.99 31.89
CA PRO A 162 -12.42 -18.97 32.22
C PRO A 162 -11.02 -19.55 32.41
N GLY A 163 -10.00 -18.88 31.88
CA GLY A 163 -8.61 -19.33 31.89
C GLY A 163 -8.22 -20.23 30.71
N THR A 164 -9.15 -20.58 29.82
CA THR A 164 -8.83 -21.26 28.55
C THR A 164 -7.98 -20.36 27.66
N SER A 165 -6.87 -20.88 27.14
CA SER A 165 -5.97 -20.13 26.26
C SER A 165 -6.21 -20.47 24.78
N ILE A 166 -6.25 -19.43 23.94
CA ILE A 166 -6.54 -19.56 22.51
C ILE A 166 -5.55 -18.72 21.71
N ILE A 167 -4.93 -19.33 20.70
CA ILE A 167 -4.16 -18.61 19.67
C ILE A 167 -4.96 -18.58 18.38
N ALA A 168 -5.06 -17.40 17.77
CA ALA A 168 -5.63 -17.17 16.45
C ALA A 168 -4.56 -16.62 15.51
N MET A 169 -4.30 -17.32 14.39
CA MET A 169 -3.32 -16.87 13.39
C MET A 169 -3.87 -15.70 12.55
N LEU A 170 -3.15 -14.58 12.50
CA LEU A 170 -3.47 -13.43 11.64
C LEU A 170 -2.45 -13.38 10.49
N PRO A 171 -2.79 -13.81 9.26
CA PRO A 171 -1.79 -14.07 8.23
C PRO A 171 -1.09 -12.83 7.64
N ASP A 172 -1.81 -11.73 7.47
CA ASP A 172 -1.28 -10.54 6.79
C ASP A 172 -1.89 -9.21 7.26
N THR A 173 -1.26 -8.11 6.83
CA THR A 173 -1.69 -6.73 7.08
C THR A 173 -2.92 -6.37 6.24
N GLY A 174 -3.80 -5.54 6.82
CA GLY A 174 -4.98 -5.01 6.14
C GLY A 174 -4.65 -4.06 4.97
N GLU A 175 -3.42 -3.56 4.84
CA GLU A 175 -3.02 -2.62 3.78
C GLU A 175 -3.24 -3.19 2.36
N ARG A 176 -3.14 -4.52 2.22
CA ARG A 176 -3.33 -5.19 0.93
C ARG A 176 -4.79 -5.28 0.50
N TYR A 177 -5.72 -4.84 1.36
CA TYR A 177 -7.16 -4.99 1.20
C TYR A 177 -7.87 -3.64 0.97
N LEU A 178 -7.12 -2.53 0.84
CA LEU A 178 -7.67 -1.17 0.69
C LEU A 178 -8.61 -1.01 -0.51
N SER A 179 -8.46 -1.82 -1.56
CA SER A 179 -9.31 -1.82 -2.76
C SER A 179 -10.38 -2.92 -2.77
N THR A 180 -10.55 -3.65 -1.66
CA THR A 180 -11.47 -4.78 -1.55
C THR A 180 -12.76 -4.39 -0.82
N PRO A 181 -13.80 -5.25 -0.79
CA PRO A 181 -15.01 -5.01 -0.01
C PRO A 181 -14.79 -4.69 1.49
N LEU A 182 -13.62 -5.03 2.05
CA LEU A 182 -13.24 -4.63 3.40
C LEU A 182 -13.31 -3.09 3.57
N PHE A 183 -13.00 -2.32 2.53
CA PHE A 183 -12.97 -0.85 2.55
C PHE A 183 -14.10 -0.17 1.78
N ASP A 184 -15.07 -0.92 1.22
CA ASP A 184 -16.12 -0.38 0.35
C ASP A 184 -16.95 0.76 0.99
N GLY A 185 -17.15 0.72 2.31
CA GLY A 185 -17.87 1.74 3.07
C GLY A 185 -17.01 2.87 3.64
N ILE A 186 -15.71 2.94 3.31
CA ILE A 186 -14.76 3.90 3.88
C ILE A 186 -14.37 4.92 2.79
N GLY A 187 -14.66 6.20 3.05
CA GLY A 187 -14.29 7.29 2.15
C GLY A 187 -12.77 7.49 2.09
N ALA A 188 -12.27 8.02 0.97
CA ALA A 188 -10.84 8.34 0.81
C ALA A 188 -10.42 9.57 1.64
N ASP A 189 -11.36 10.47 1.91
CA ASP A 189 -11.14 11.67 2.70
C ASP A 189 -11.61 11.47 4.13
N MET A 190 -10.92 12.11 5.07
CA MET A 190 -11.38 12.18 6.45
C MET A 190 -12.64 13.04 6.55
N THR A 191 -13.63 12.54 7.26
CA THR A 191 -14.76 13.30 7.83
C THR A 191 -14.25 14.37 8.80
N GLU A 192 -15.09 15.35 9.14
CA GLU A 192 -14.72 16.37 10.14
C GLU A 192 -14.42 15.75 11.51
N GLU A 193 -15.19 14.74 11.91
CA GLU A 193 -14.96 13.96 13.14
C GLU A 193 -13.59 13.25 13.12
N GLU A 194 -13.23 12.62 11.99
CA GLU A 194 -11.91 11.99 11.83
C GLU A 194 -10.77 13.00 11.82
N LYS A 195 -10.97 14.21 11.25
CA LYS A 195 -9.98 15.30 11.32
C LYS A 195 -9.80 15.78 12.75
N GLU A 196 -10.87 15.92 13.52
CA GLU A 196 -10.80 16.27 14.94
C GLU A 196 -10.01 15.21 15.72
N ILE A 197 -10.26 13.92 15.48
CA ILE A 197 -9.49 12.82 16.07
C ILE A 197 -8.02 12.89 15.64
N ALA A 198 -7.73 13.08 14.36
CA ALA A 198 -6.36 13.18 13.85
C ALA A 198 -5.62 14.36 14.49
N ALA A 199 -6.28 15.52 14.63
CA ALA A 199 -5.73 16.71 15.26
C ALA A 199 -5.62 16.61 16.79
N SER A 200 -6.36 15.69 17.43
CA SER A 200 -6.33 15.48 18.88
C SER A 200 -5.00 14.92 19.37
N THR A 201 -4.26 14.24 18.49
CA THR A 201 -2.90 13.77 18.77
C THR A 201 -1.92 14.79 18.23
N PRO A 202 -0.99 15.34 19.06
CA PRO A 202 0.05 16.23 18.58
C PRO A 202 0.93 15.53 17.53
N SER A 203 0.62 15.73 16.25
CA SER A 203 1.46 15.29 15.15
C SER A 203 2.49 16.38 14.87
N SER A 204 3.74 16.13 15.22
CA SER A 204 4.83 16.98 14.75
C SER A 204 5.17 16.55 13.32
N PRO A 205 5.15 17.45 12.32
CA PRO A 205 5.74 17.12 11.04
C PRO A 205 7.19 16.69 11.28
N PRO A 206 7.72 15.73 10.50
CA PRO A 206 9.13 15.40 10.60
C PRO A 206 9.93 16.69 10.44
N PRO A 207 11.00 16.89 11.24
CA PRO A 207 11.79 18.09 11.14
C PRO A 207 12.28 18.22 9.69
N PRO A 208 12.17 19.42 9.07
CA PRO A 208 12.66 19.60 7.73
C PRO A 208 14.17 19.29 7.73
N VAL A 209 14.62 18.56 6.71
CA VAL A 209 16.06 18.38 6.50
C VAL A 209 16.62 19.75 6.12
N PRO A 210 17.49 20.38 6.94
CA PRO A 210 17.98 21.71 6.64
C PRO A 210 18.79 21.68 5.34
N LEU A 211 18.43 22.55 4.39
CA LEU A 211 19.27 22.78 3.23
C LEU A 211 20.58 23.46 3.68
N PRO A 212 21.71 23.23 2.98
CA PRO A 212 22.88 24.07 3.17
C PRO A 212 22.52 25.53 2.88
N SER A 213 23.19 26.48 3.52
CA SER A 213 23.05 27.89 3.15
C SER A 213 23.47 28.10 1.70
N SER A 214 22.81 29.04 1.02
CA SER A 214 23.26 29.49 -0.30
C SER A 214 24.69 30.06 -0.21
N THR A 215 25.48 29.80 -1.24
CA THR A 215 26.82 30.38 -1.44
C THR A 215 26.79 31.42 -2.54
N ASP A 216 27.74 32.36 -2.56
CA ASP A 216 27.86 33.36 -3.64
C ASP A 216 27.90 32.71 -5.03
N GLU A 217 28.59 31.57 -5.15
CA GLU A 217 28.64 30.78 -6.39
C GLU A 217 27.26 30.24 -6.79
N SER A 218 26.49 29.71 -5.84
CA SER A 218 25.14 29.19 -6.10
C SER A 218 24.16 30.30 -6.50
N VAL A 219 24.25 31.46 -5.84
CA VAL A 219 23.45 32.65 -6.14
C VAL A 219 23.81 33.18 -7.53
N ALA A 220 25.10 33.26 -7.86
CA ALA A 220 25.57 33.69 -9.17
C ALA A 220 25.10 32.73 -10.27
N PHE A 221 25.15 31.42 -10.04
CA PHE A 221 24.65 30.43 -11.00
C PHE A 221 23.15 30.56 -11.24
N VAL A 222 22.35 30.68 -10.17
CA VAL A 222 20.89 30.83 -10.25
C VAL A 222 20.52 32.13 -10.97
N LYS A 223 21.02 33.28 -10.49
CA LYS A 223 20.74 34.58 -11.11
C LYS A 223 21.27 34.67 -12.54
N GLY A 224 22.43 34.08 -12.82
CA GLY A 224 23.01 34.02 -14.15
C GLY A 224 22.13 33.26 -15.14
N ASN A 225 21.59 32.11 -14.76
CA ASN A 225 20.68 31.35 -15.62
C ASN A 225 19.31 32.03 -15.76
N ILE A 226 18.80 32.69 -14.72
CA ILE A 226 17.57 33.49 -14.81
C ILE A 226 17.75 34.67 -15.77
N ALA A 227 18.87 35.38 -15.71
CA ALA A 227 19.16 36.52 -16.60
C ALA A 227 19.48 36.11 -18.04
N LYS A 228 20.13 34.95 -18.23
CA LYS A 228 20.55 34.46 -19.55
C LYS A 228 19.39 33.92 -20.40
N ASN A 229 18.38 33.31 -19.77
CA ASN A 229 17.33 32.59 -20.48
C ASN A 229 16.02 33.38 -20.43
N LYS A 230 15.30 33.43 -21.56
CA LYS A 230 13.97 34.09 -21.62
C LYS A 230 12.93 33.39 -20.76
N ILE A 231 12.98 32.06 -20.71
CA ILE A 231 12.24 31.25 -19.75
C ILE A 231 13.21 30.23 -19.16
N VAL A 232 13.25 30.13 -17.84
CA VAL A 232 13.92 29.04 -17.14
C VAL A 232 12.96 28.34 -16.21
N ILE A 233 12.91 27.01 -16.28
CA ILE A 233 12.14 26.16 -15.39
C ILE A 233 13.13 25.35 -14.56
N TRP A 234 13.32 25.79 -13.32
CA TRP A 234 14.08 25.02 -12.34
C TRP A 234 13.24 23.82 -11.92
N SER A 235 13.81 22.63 -12.06
CA SER A 235 13.08 21.37 -12.03
C SER A 235 13.84 20.29 -11.26
N LEU A 236 13.19 19.15 -11.09
CA LEU A 236 13.80 17.90 -10.63
C LEU A 236 13.59 16.83 -11.71
N GLU A 237 14.52 15.88 -11.86
CA GLU A 237 14.51 14.86 -12.93
C GLU A 237 13.21 14.05 -12.95
N TYR A 238 12.75 13.63 -11.77
CA TYR A 238 11.56 12.80 -11.58
C TYR A 238 10.49 13.54 -10.79
N CYS A 239 9.96 14.62 -11.37
CA CYS A 239 8.88 15.39 -10.77
C CYS A 239 7.73 15.58 -11.74
N GLU A 240 6.60 14.93 -11.46
CA GLU A 240 5.40 15.01 -12.31
C GLU A 240 4.84 16.43 -12.42
N PHE A 241 5.05 17.29 -11.41
CA PHE A 241 4.72 18.71 -11.48
C PHE A 241 5.65 19.48 -12.42
N CYS A 242 6.94 19.13 -12.49
CA CYS A 242 7.85 19.70 -13.48
C CYS A 242 7.39 19.30 -14.89
N TRP A 243 6.99 18.04 -15.08
CA TRP A 243 6.44 17.57 -16.35
C TRP A 243 5.13 18.26 -16.73
N THR A 244 4.29 18.63 -15.75
CA THR A 244 3.06 19.38 -15.99
C THR A 244 3.35 20.69 -16.73
N ILE A 245 4.26 21.52 -16.18
CA ILE A 245 4.54 22.84 -16.77
C ILE A 245 5.29 22.72 -18.11
N THR A 246 6.20 21.75 -18.24
CA THR A 246 6.92 21.53 -19.50
C THR A 246 5.99 21.05 -20.60
N ASN A 247 5.13 20.06 -20.32
CA ASN A 247 4.16 19.55 -21.30
C ASN A 247 3.16 20.65 -21.71
N PHE A 248 2.73 21.47 -20.74
CA PHE A 248 1.89 22.63 -21.03
C PHE A 248 2.62 23.61 -21.97
N PHE A 249 3.86 23.99 -21.66
CA PHE A 249 4.64 24.94 -22.47
C PHE A 249 4.96 24.39 -23.86
N ASP A 250 5.28 23.10 -23.97
CA ASP A 250 5.46 22.40 -25.24
C ASP A 250 4.18 22.45 -26.09
N THR A 251 3.01 22.22 -25.47
CA THR A 251 1.71 22.23 -26.15
C THR A 251 1.37 23.61 -26.71
N ILE A 252 1.71 24.68 -26.00
CA ILE A 252 1.53 26.06 -26.49
C ILE A 252 2.73 26.54 -27.32
N GLY A 253 3.70 25.68 -27.64
CA GLY A 253 4.85 26.01 -28.50
C GLY A 253 5.80 27.06 -27.90
N VAL A 254 5.91 27.13 -26.57
CA VAL A 254 6.76 28.08 -25.86
C VAL A 254 8.11 27.43 -25.52
N PRO A 255 9.23 27.92 -26.08
CA PRO A 255 10.54 27.37 -25.76
C PRO A 255 11.00 27.78 -24.36
N TYR A 256 11.59 26.84 -23.62
CA TYR A 256 12.12 27.07 -22.29
C TYR A 256 13.47 26.37 -22.10
N THR A 257 14.25 26.86 -21.13
CA THR A 257 15.44 26.16 -20.63
C THR A 257 15.06 25.45 -19.33
N GLN A 258 15.16 24.12 -19.31
CA GLN A 258 14.96 23.34 -18.09
C GLN A 258 16.29 23.04 -17.42
N ILE A 259 16.36 23.26 -16.10
CA ILE A 259 17.52 22.92 -15.29
C ILE A 259 17.08 21.99 -14.17
N ASN A 260 17.43 20.72 -14.27
CA ASN A 260 17.17 19.71 -13.25
C ASN A 260 18.29 19.77 -12.19
N ILE A 261 18.02 20.40 -11.05
CA ILE A 261 19.07 20.68 -10.04
C ILE A 261 19.50 19.43 -9.26
N ASP A 262 18.74 18.35 -9.34
CA ASP A 262 19.07 17.03 -8.80
C ASP A 262 19.79 16.12 -9.80
N ALA A 263 20.03 16.59 -11.03
CA ALA A 263 20.77 15.83 -12.03
C ALA A 263 22.20 15.51 -11.59
N PHE A 264 22.74 14.39 -12.08
CA PHE A 264 24.07 13.87 -11.70
C PHE A 264 25.19 14.91 -11.76
N GLN A 265 25.17 15.80 -12.76
CA GLN A 265 26.18 16.86 -12.92
C GLN A 265 26.21 17.88 -11.77
N TYR A 266 25.14 17.99 -10.99
CA TYR A 266 25.02 18.86 -9.82
C TYR A 266 25.11 18.11 -8.48
N ALA A 267 25.34 16.80 -8.50
CA ALA A 267 25.49 16.00 -7.30
C ALA A 267 26.80 16.29 -6.56
N LYS A 268 27.88 16.54 -7.31
CA LYS A 268 29.20 16.82 -6.74
C LYS A 268 29.14 18.04 -5.82
N ASP A 269 29.80 17.97 -4.67
CA ASP A 269 29.91 19.04 -3.68
C ASP A 269 28.56 19.63 -3.23
N ASN A 270 27.49 18.83 -3.34
CA ASN A 270 26.13 19.19 -2.97
C ASN A 270 25.60 20.43 -3.72
N MET A 271 26.04 20.65 -4.96
CA MET A 271 25.66 21.84 -5.74
C MET A 271 24.15 21.96 -5.93
N GLY A 272 23.46 20.85 -6.20
CA GLY A 272 22.00 20.83 -6.36
C GLY A 272 21.25 21.43 -5.17
N ASN A 273 21.60 21.04 -3.94
CA ASN A 273 20.96 21.60 -2.74
C ASN A 273 21.39 23.05 -2.47
N LYS A 274 22.60 23.46 -2.85
CA LYS A 274 23.02 24.87 -2.78
C LYS A 274 22.22 25.75 -3.75
N TYR A 275 21.95 25.26 -4.96
CA TYR A 275 21.06 25.94 -5.91
C TYR A 275 19.62 25.97 -5.40
N ARG A 276 19.14 24.88 -4.79
CA ARG A 276 17.83 24.84 -4.12
C ARG A 276 17.72 25.90 -3.02
N ALA A 277 18.74 26.04 -2.18
CA ALA A 277 18.79 27.07 -1.16
C ALA A 277 18.77 28.48 -1.77
N ALA A 278 19.61 28.75 -2.78
CA ALA A 278 19.64 30.04 -3.45
C ALA A 278 18.31 30.40 -4.15
N LEU A 279 17.60 29.42 -4.70
CA LEU A 279 16.26 29.59 -5.27
C LEU A 279 15.21 29.88 -4.20
N THR A 280 15.26 29.15 -3.07
CA THR A 280 14.35 29.35 -1.94
C THR A 280 14.56 30.73 -1.32
N ASP A 281 15.80 31.16 -1.12
CA ASP A 281 16.13 32.49 -0.61
C ASP A 281 15.66 33.61 -1.56
N LEU A 282 15.64 33.35 -2.87
CA LEU A 282 15.24 34.31 -3.89
C LEU A 282 13.71 34.42 -4.04
N THR A 283 12.99 33.31 -3.88
CA THR A 283 11.56 33.22 -4.23
C THR A 283 10.64 33.03 -3.04
N GLU A 284 11.20 32.73 -1.86
CA GLU A 284 10.49 32.24 -0.68
C GLU A 284 9.70 30.93 -0.93
N CYS A 285 9.89 30.30 -2.09
CA CYS A 285 9.26 29.05 -2.48
C CYS A 285 10.23 27.88 -2.30
N ALA A 286 9.81 26.86 -1.56
CA ALA A 286 10.61 25.65 -1.33
C ALA A 286 10.27 24.50 -2.30
N THR A 287 9.18 24.61 -3.06
CA THR A 287 8.69 23.56 -3.95
C THR A 287 9.16 23.79 -5.40
N PHE A 288 9.07 22.73 -6.20
CA PHE A 288 9.43 22.71 -7.63
C PHE A 288 8.24 22.23 -8.47
N PRO A 289 8.12 22.65 -9.74
CA PRO A 289 9.05 23.51 -10.47
C PRO A 289 9.02 24.96 -9.99
N GLN A 290 10.08 25.72 -10.29
CA GLN A 290 10.10 27.18 -10.16
C GLN A 290 10.33 27.80 -11.54
N CYS A 291 9.31 28.48 -12.05
CA CYS A 291 9.32 29.07 -13.38
C CYS A 291 9.64 30.57 -13.31
N PHE A 292 10.58 30.99 -14.15
CA PHE A 292 10.88 32.40 -14.38
C PHE A 292 10.68 32.76 -15.84
N ILE A 293 10.07 33.90 -16.10
CA ILE A 293 9.87 34.47 -17.44
C ILE A 293 10.45 35.88 -17.46
N ASP A 294 11.42 36.11 -18.35
CA ASP A 294 12.16 37.39 -18.49
C ASP A 294 12.71 37.92 -17.15
N GLY A 295 13.15 37.00 -16.29
CA GLY A 295 13.68 37.29 -14.96
C GLY A 295 12.64 37.38 -13.83
N GLU A 296 11.35 37.42 -14.15
CA GLU A 296 10.26 37.49 -13.18
C GLU A 296 9.85 36.08 -12.71
N PHE A 297 9.71 35.88 -11.40
CA PHE A 297 9.24 34.61 -10.84
C PHE A 297 7.72 34.49 -10.99
N ILE A 298 7.26 33.41 -11.63
CA ILE A 298 5.86 33.19 -11.96
C ILE A 298 5.17 32.20 -11.01
N GLY A 299 5.96 31.37 -10.32
CA GLY A 299 5.47 30.30 -9.45
C GLY A 299 5.81 28.91 -9.97
N GLY A 300 5.07 27.91 -9.51
CA GLY A 300 5.19 26.52 -9.95
C GLY A 300 4.18 26.12 -11.03
N ALA A 301 3.99 24.82 -11.20
CA ALA A 301 3.12 24.28 -12.24
C ALA A 301 1.66 24.68 -12.08
N ALA A 302 1.12 24.56 -10.86
CA ALA A 302 -0.25 24.98 -10.58
C ALA A 302 -0.45 26.48 -10.81
N ASP A 303 0.51 27.31 -10.40
CA ASP A 303 0.45 28.77 -10.59
C ASP A 303 0.42 29.13 -12.07
N ALA A 304 1.30 28.52 -12.87
CA ALA A 304 1.32 28.72 -14.32
C ALA A 304 -0.03 28.33 -14.97
N CYS A 305 -0.60 27.19 -14.56
CA CYS A 305 -1.91 26.76 -15.06
C CYS A 305 -3.04 27.73 -14.65
N ILE A 306 -3.04 28.21 -13.41
CA ILE A 306 -4.03 29.19 -12.92
C ILE A 306 -3.90 30.51 -13.68
N LYS A 307 -2.68 31.02 -13.83
CA LYS A 307 -2.40 32.27 -14.56
C LYS A 307 -2.82 32.17 -16.01
N TRP A 308 -2.58 31.04 -16.67
CA TRP A 308 -3.08 30.82 -18.04
C TRP A 308 -4.61 30.88 -18.10
N ARG A 309 -5.32 30.16 -17.22
CA ARG A 309 -6.80 30.18 -17.16
C ARG A 309 -7.36 31.58 -16.93
N LYS A 310 -6.69 32.38 -16.09
CA LYS A 310 -7.08 33.76 -15.79
C LYS A 310 -6.64 34.78 -16.86
N LYS A 311 -6.00 34.32 -17.94
CA LYS A 311 -5.41 35.16 -18.99
C LYS A 311 -4.31 36.11 -18.49
N GLU A 312 -3.64 35.76 -17.39
CA GLU A 312 -2.57 36.53 -16.77
C GLU A 312 -1.19 36.19 -17.33
N LEU A 313 -1.02 35.03 -17.98
CA LEU A 313 0.29 34.58 -18.50
C LEU A 313 0.58 35.15 -19.90
N GLN A 314 -0.46 35.36 -20.70
CA GLN A 314 -0.44 35.94 -22.04
C GLN A 314 0.23 37.33 -22.07
N PRO A 315 -0.17 38.32 -21.23
CA PRO A 315 0.51 39.62 -21.21
C PRO A 315 1.97 39.52 -20.74
N VAL A 316 2.32 38.53 -19.90
CA VAL A 316 3.71 38.27 -19.50
C VAL A 316 4.53 37.79 -20.69
N PHE A 317 4.01 36.83 -21.47
CA PHE A 317 4.64 36.39 -22.72
C PHE A 317 4.77 37.53 -23.74
N ASP A 318 3.71 38.30 -23.96
CA ASP A 318 3.68 39.40 -24.92
C ASP A 318 4.73 40.46 -24.57
N LYS A 319 4.82 40.86 -23.29
CA LYS A 319 5.81 41.81 -22.78
C LYS A 319 7.24 41.29 -22.96
N ALA A 320 7.46 40.00 -22.76
CA ALA A 320 8.76 39.35 -22.91
C ALA A 320 9.13 39.09 -24.39
N GLY A 321 8.21 39.31 -25.34
CA GLY A 321 8.37 39.03 -26.76
C GLY A 321 8.36 37.53 -27.10
N ILE A 322 7.69 36.73 -26.26
CA ILE A 322 7.63 35.27 -26.38
C ILE A 322 6.43 34.90 -27.22
N LYS A 323 6.67 34.12 -28.29
CA LYS A 323 5.60 33.59 -29.12
C LYS A 323 5.03 32.34 -28.49
N TYR A 324 3.71 32.22 -28.53
CA TYR A 324 2.95 31.05 -28.09
C TYR A 324 1.79 30.81 -29.04
N SER A 325 1.30 29.57 -29.09
CA SER A 325 0.15 29.19 -29.87
C SER A 325 -1.14 29.70 -29.21
N HIS A 326 -1.99 30.33 -30.01
CA HIS A 326 -3.36 30.68 -29.61
C HIS A 326 -4.36 29.56 -29.90
N GLU A 327 -3.92 28.45 -30.52
CA GLU A 327 -4.79 27.34 -30.93
C GLU A 327 -5.08 26.35 -29.79
N TYR A 328 -4.33 26.42 -28.69
CA TYR A 328 -4.59 25.59 -27.53
C TYR A 328 -5.78 26.15 -26.72
N GLU A 329 -6.93 25.50 -26.84
CA GLU A 329 -8.17 25.82 -26.11
C GLU A 329 -8.41 24.90 -24.89
N GLY A 330 -7.47 23.99 -24.58
CA GLY A 330 -7.56 23.04 -23.46
C GLY A 330 -7.35 23.67 -22.07
N ASP A 331 -7.67 22.91 -21.01
CA ASP A 331 -7.34 23.30 -19.63
C ASP A 331 -5.94 22.77 -19.29
N PRO A 332 -4.92 23.63 -19.04
CA PRO A 332 -3.56 23.17 -18.70
C PRO A 332 -3.48 22.28 -17.46
N PHE A 333 -4.55 22.21 -16.64
CA PHE A 333 -4.66 21.23 -15.57
C PHE A 333 -4.75 19.77 -16.07
N GLU A 334 -5.00 19.54 -17.36
CA GLU A 334 -4.97 18.20 -17.97
C GLU A 334 -3.57 17.55 -17.93
N PHE A 335 -2.51 18.36 -17.79
CA PHE A 335 -1.14 17.88 -17.69
C PHE A 335 -0.70 17.54 -16.26
N LEU A 336 -1.56 17.76 -15.25
CA LEU A 336 -1.26 17.39 -13.87
C LEU A 336 -1.20 15.87 -13.69
N PRO A 337 -0.52 15.39 -12.63
CA PRO A 337 -0.50 13.97 -12.31
C PRO A 337 -1.92 13.40 -12.24
N LYS A 338 -2.15 12.25 -12.89
CA LYS A 338 -3.51 11.70 -13.02
C LYS A 338 -4.17 11.41 -11.67
N TRP A 339 -3.40 10.99 -10.68
CA TRP A 339 -3.88 10.76 -9.31
C TRP A 339 -4.40 12.05 -8.64
N MET A 340 -3.95 13.23 -9.08
CA MET A 340 -4.53 14.51 -8.66
C MET A 340 -5.80 14.86 -9.45
N SER A 341 -5.85 14.53 -10.74
CA SER A 341 -7.04 14.77 -11.60
C SER A 341 -8.21 13.83 -11.30
N GLN A 342 -7.93 12.66 -10.73
CA GLN A 342 -8.93 11.67 -10.30
C GLN A 342 -9.56 12.00 -8.94
N ASN A 343 -9.19 13.13 -8.32
CA ASN A 343 -9.89 13.61 -7.13
C ASN A 343 -11.31 14.09 -7.53
N PRO A 344 -12.39 13.37 -7.14
CA PRO A 344 -13.76 13.67 -7.55
C PRO A 344 -14.28 15.04 -7.06
N LEU A 345 -13.52 15.74 -6.22
CA LEU A 345 -13.96 16.96 -5.53
C LEU A 345 -13.46 18.27 -6.15
N ARG A 346 -12.68 18.25 -7.25
CA ARG A 346 -12.25 19.49 -7.93
C ARG A 346 -13.31 20.14 -8.82
N SER A 347 -14.52 19.57 -8.92
CA SER A 347 -15.66 20.24 -9.57
C SER A 347 -16.38 21.27 -8.67
N LYS A 348 -15.79 21.66 -7.53
CA LYS A 348 -16.30 22.70 -6.65
C LYS A 348 -15.38 23.91 -6.63
#